data_AF-A0AAU6I5J9-F1
#
_entry.id   AF-A0AAU6I5J9-F1
#
_cell.length_a   1.000
_cell.length_b   1.000
_cell.length_c   1.000
_cell.angle_alpha   90.00
_cell.angle_beta   90.00
_cell.angle_gamma   90.00
#
_symmetry.space_group_name_H-M   'P 1'
#
loop_
_entity.id
_entity.type
_entity.pdbx_description
1 polymer ?
#
loop_
_entity_poly.entity_id
_entity_poly.type
_entity_poly.pdbx_seq_one_letter_code
_entity_poly.pdbx_strand_id
1 'polypeptide(L)'
;MLDALTVATAVAALVLAAWCGWAAYRDQPTKDWHFIGMAVVSLLAAVQLVIGIVQLARGEKAEQGTTIFVAYLLGAFVCVPAVAFMSLAERTRWGSITVAAGGVVLAVLEVRLYDIWGG
;
A
#
# COMPACT_ATOMS: atom_id res chain seq x y z
N MET A 1 -13.77 3.44 -8.96
CA MET A 1 -12.72 4.41 -8.52
C MET A 1 -11.96 4.83 -9.77
N LEU A 2 -10.88 5.62 -9.72
CA LEU A 2 -9.98 5.63 -10.88
C LEU A 2 -9.31 4.25 -10.92
N ASP A 3 -9.87 3.32 -11.69
CA ASP A 3 -9.38 1.93 -11.76
C ASP A 3 -7.89 1.89 -12.11
N ALA A 4 -7.45 2.84 -12.95
CA ALA A 4 -6.05 3.04 -13.27
C ALA A 4 -5.17 3.37 -12.04
N LEU A 5 -5.67 4.14 -11.06
CA LEU A 5 -4.93 4.47 -9.85
C LEU A 5 -4.84 3.27 -8.91
N THR A 6 -5.96 2.58 -8.66
CA THR A 6 -5.97 1.35 -7.83
C THR A 6 -5.03 0.30 -8.41
N VAL A 7 -5.07 0.08 -9.73
CA VAL A 7 -4.17 -0.85 -10.42
C VAL A 7 -2.72 -0.37 -10.35
N ALA A 8 -2.46 0.93 -10.54
CA ALA A 8 -1.11 1.48 -10.43
C ALA A 8 -0.53 1.32 -9.01
N THR A 9 -1.32 1.59 -7.97
CA THR A 9 -0.93 1.40 -6.57
C THR A 9 -0.66 -0.08 -6.27
N ALA A 10 -1.54 -0.98 -6.72
CA ALA A 10 -1.37 -2.42 -6.55
C ALA A 10 -0.09 -2.94 -7.24
N VAL A 11 0.14 -2.54 -8.50
CA VAL A 11 1.34 -2.92 -9.25
C VAL A 11 2.60 -2.35 -8.59
N ALA A 12 2.58 -1.09 -8.18
CA ALA A 12 3.72 -0.48 -7.46
C ALA A 12 4.01 -1.20 -6.15
N ALA A 13 2.98 -1.60 -5.40
CA ALA A 13 3.11 -2.37 -4.17
C ALA A 13 3.72 -3.77 -4.42
N LEU A 14 3.30 -4.45 -5.48
CA LEU A 14 3.87 -5.75 -5.87
C LEU A 14 5.32 -5.63 -6.35
N VAL A 15 5.65 -4.58 -7.11
CA VAL A 15 7.04 -4.30 -7.53
C VAL A 15 7.92 -4.05 -6.30
N LEU A 16 7.44 -3.25 -5.34
CA LEU A 16 8.14 -3.02 -4.07
C LEU A 16 8.32 -4.34 -3.30
N ALA A 17 7.28 -5.17 -3.26
CA ALA A 17 7.32 -6.47 -2.59
C ALA A 17 8.35 -7.42 -3.23
N ALA A 18 8.36 -7.51 -4.56
CA ALA A 18 9.33 -8.32 -5.29
C ALA A 18 10.76 -7.81 -5.08
N TRP A 19 10.96 -6.49 -5.08
CA TRP A 19 12.27 -5.87 -4.87
C TRP A 19 12.80 -6.12 -3.45
N CYS A 20 11.96 -5.90 -2.43
CA CYS A 20 12.35 -6.13 -1.03
C CYS A 20 12.49 -7.63 -0.72
N GLY A 21 11.64 -8.47 -1.32
CA GLY A 21 11.74 -9.92 -1.22
C GLY A 21 13.02 -10.46 -1.85
N TRP A 22 13.46 -9.89 -2.98
CA TRP A 22 14.75 -10.22 -3.58
C TRP A 22 15.93 -9.80 -2.71
N ALA A 23 15.86 -8.61 -2.08
CA ALA A 23 16.88 -8.17 -1.14
C ALA A 23 16.95 -9.10 0.10
N ALA A 24 15.79 -9.52 0.62
CA ALA A 24 15.70 -10.50 1.70
C ALA A 24 16.30 -11.86 1.32
N TYR A 25 16.01 -12.34 0.10
CA TYR A 25 16.57 -13.60 -0.42
C TYR A 25 18.11 -13.57 -0.52
N ARG A 26 18.70 -12.39 -0.71
CA ARG A 26 20.16 -12.19 -0.68
C ARG A 26 20.73 -11.88 0.71
N ASP A 27 19.96 -12.10 1.77
CA ASP A 27 20.32 -11.76 3.17
C ASP A 27 20.74 -10.29 3.34
N GLN A 28 20.19 -9.37 2.53
CA GLN A 28 20.51 -7.94 2.61
C GLN A 28 19.46 -7.17 3.43
N PRO A 29 19.90 -6.27 4.31
CA PRO A 29 18.99 -5.34 4.99
C PRO A 29 18.43 -4.30 4.00
N THR A 30 17.35 -3.64 4.38
CA THR A 30 16.78 -2.52 3.62
C THR A 30 17.79 -1.39 3.49
N LYS A 31 18.26 -1.17 2.26
CA LYS A 31 19.13 -0.04 1.89
C LYS A 31 18.31 1.23 1.68
N ASP A 32 18.97 2.39 1.74
CA ASP A 32 18.34 3.72 1.53
C ASP A 32 17.49 3.82 0.25
N TRP A 33 17.86 3.09 -0.81
CA TRP A 33 17.08 2.99 -2.04
C TRP A 33 15.70 2.32 -1.88
N HIS A 34 15.56 1.36 -0.96
CA HIS A 34 14.27 0.69 -0.69
C HIS A 34 13.31 1.65 0.01
N PHE A 35 13.84 2.58 0.81
CA PHE A 35 13.03 3.63 1.45
C PHE A 35 12.47 4.63 0.44
N ILE A 36 13.18 4.90 -0.66
CA ILE A 36 12.63 5.69 -1.76
C ILE A 36 11.43 4.95 -2.39
N GLY A 37 11.56 3.64 -2.62
CA GLY A 37 10.44 2.81 -3.10
C GLY A 37 9.23 2.85 -2.16
N MET A 38 9.47 2.66 -0.86
CA MET A 38 8.42 2.76 0.17
C MET A 38 7.77 4.16 0.21
N ALA A 39 8.55 5.22 0.04
CA ALA A 39 8.04 6.59 0.00
C ALA A 39 7.14 6.82 -1.23
N VAL A 40 7.54 6.31 -2.39
CA VAL A 40 6.73 6.40 -3.62
C VAL A 40 5.40 5.66 -3.45
N VAL A 41 5.42 4.42 -2.95
CA VAL A 41 4.17 3.65 -2.75
C VAL A 41 3.29 4.30 -1.67
N SER A 42 3.88 4.82 -0.60
CA SER A 42 3.14 5.56 0.44
C SER A 42 2.51 6.83 -0.14
N LEU A 43 3.19 7.53 -1.04
CA LEU A 43 2.65 8.71 -1.72
C LEU A 43 1.48 8.34 -2.64
N LEU A 44 1.57 7.24 -3.39
CA LEU A 44 0.45 6.74 -4.21
C LEU A 44 -0.77 6.43 -3.33
N ALA A 45 -0.57 5.70 -2.22
CA ALA A 45 -1.64 5.42 -1.27
C ALA A 45 -2.22 6.70 -0.63
N ALA A 46 -1.39 7.72 -0.39
CA ALA A 46 -1.84 9.03 0.11
C ALA A 46 -2.71 9.77 -0.91
N VAL A 47 -2.31 9.79 -2.18
CA VAL A 47 -3.10 10.37 -3.28
C VAL A 47 -4.44 9.64 -3.40
N GLN A 48 -4.42 8.31 -3.31
CA GLN A 48 -5.62 7.50 -3.32
C GLN A 48 -6.55 7.80 -2.14
N LEU A 49 -6.01 7.97 -0.93
CA LEU A 49 -6.76 8.39 0.25
C LEU A 49 -7.46 9.73 0.02
N VAL A 50 -6.74 10.73 -0.49
CA VAL A 50 -7.31 12.07 -0.77
C VAL A 50 -8.42 11.97 -1.81
N ILE A 51 -8.21 11.25 -2.91
CA ILE A 51 -9.21 11.08 -3.96
C ILE A 51 -10.45 10.35 -3.43
N GLY A 52 -10.27 9.29 -2.64
CA GLY A 52 -11.37 8.56 -2.01
C GLY A 52 -12.21 9.45 -1.09
N ILE A 53 -11.57 10.30 -0.29
CA ILE A 53 -12.26 11.28 0.58
C ILE A 53 -13.01 12.33 -0.26
N VAL A 54 -12.39 12.83 -1.35
CA VAL A 54 -13.03 13.82 -2.23
C VAL A 54 -14.27 13.24 -2.90
N GLN A 55 -14.23 12.00 -3.37
CA GLN A 55 -15.40 11.35 -3.98
C GLN A 55 -16.54 11.13 -2.98
N LEU A 56 -16.21 10.69 -1.76
CA LEU A 56 -17.18 10.62 -0.66
C LEU A 56 -17.81 11.98 -0.34
N ALA A 57 -17.00 13.05 -0.31
CA ALA A 57 -17.48 14.41 -0.07
C ALA A 57 -18.36 14.94 -1.22
N ARG A 58 -18.18 14.44 -2.45
CA ARG A 58 -19.04 14.73 -3.61
C ARG A 58 -20.38 13.98 -3.57
N GLY A 59 -20.60 13.13 -2.56
CA GLY A 59 -21.84 12.39 -2.38
C GLY A 59 -21.84 11.01 -3.07
N GLU A 60 -20.71 10.57 -3.63
CA GLU A 60 -20.56 9.21 -4.12
C GLU A 60 -20.55 8.24 -2.94
N LYS A 61 -21.33 7.17 -3.03
CA LYS A 61 -21.45 6.15 -1.98
C LYS A 61 -20.87 4.85 -2.50
N ALA A 62 -20.00 4.23 -1.70
CA ALA A 62 -19.54 2.88 -1.96
C ALA A 62 -20.71 1.89 -1.85
N GLU A 63 -20.78 0.91 -2.75
CA GLU A 63 -21.88 -0.07 -2.81
C GLU A 63 -22.01 -0.87 -1.51
N GLN A 64 -20.89 -1.31 -0.95
CA GLN A 64 -20.86 -2.12 0.27
C GLN A 64 -20.84 -1.28 1.56
N GLY A 65 -20.92 0.05 1.45
CA GLY A 65 -21.02 0.98 2.57
C GLY A 65 -19.76 1.84 2.80
N THR A 66 -20.00 3.14 2.99
CA THR A 66 -18.96 4.16 3.18
C THR A 66 -18.01 3.86 4.34
N THR A 67 -18.50 3.34 5.47
CA THR A 67 -17.66 3.06 6.65
C THR A 67 -16.60 2.00 6.37
N ILE A 68 -16.97 0.93 5.67
CA ILE A 68 -16.07 -0.16 5.30
C ILE A 68 -15.02 0.36 4.32
N PHE A 69 -15.45 1.11 3.31
CA PHE A 69 -14.54 1.73 2.35
C PHE A 69 -13.50 2.63 3.03
N VAL A 70 -13.91 3.53 3.92
CA VAL A 70 -13.00 4.43 4.64
C VAL A 70 -12.02 3.65 5.52
N ALA A 71 -12.48 2.60 6.20
CA ALA A 71 -11.62 1.74 7.02
C ALA A 71 -10.53 1.05 6.18
N TYR A 72 -10.88 0.51 5.01
CA TYR A 72 -9.92 -0.10 4.09
C TYR A 72 -8.98 0.92 3.45
N LEU A 73 -9.48 2.10 3.09
CA LEU A 73 -8.69 3.19 2.52
C LEU A 73 -7.62 3.68 3.51
N LEU A 74 -8.00 3.84 4.78
CA LEU A 74 -7.04 4.15 5.85
C LEU A 74 -6.06 3.00 6.09
N GLY A 75 -6.54 1.75 6.07
CA GLY A 75 -5.69 0.57 6.19
C GLY A 75 -4.62 0.50 5.10
N ALA A 76 -5.00 0.74 3.84
CA ALA A 76 -4.09 0.79 2.71
C ALA A 76 -3.04 1.90 2.87
N PHE A 77 -3.47 3.10 3.27
CA PHE A 77 -2.57 4.23 3.52
C PHE A 77 -1.56 3.95 4.63
N VAL A 78 -1.99 3.37 5.76
CA VAL A 78 -1.12 3.12 6.92
C VAL A 78 -0.20 1.92 6.71
N CYS A 79 -0.57 0.97 5.84
CA CYS A 79 0.15 -0.28 5.64
C CYS A 79 1.65 -0.05 5.33
N VAL A 80 1.95 0.76 4.31
CA VAL A 80 3.34 0.98 3.85
C VAL A 80 4.17 1.81 4.83
N PRO A 81 3.68 2.94 5.38
CA PRO A 81 4.38 3.66 6.44
C PRO A 81 4.67 2.78 7.65
N ALA A 82 3.70 1.95 8.10
CA ALA A 82 3.88 1.08 9.26
C ALA A 82 5.00 0.06 9.05
N VAL A 83 5.02 -0.63 7.90
CA VAL A 83 6.11 -1.58 7.60
C VAL A 83 7.45 -0.88 7.36
N ALA A 84 7.43 0.35 6.81
CA ALA A 84 8.64 1.15 6.67
C ALA A 84 9.25 1.48 8.04
N PHE A 85 8.44 1.97 9.00
CA PHE A 85 8.88 2.23 10.37
C PHE A 85 9.43 0.96 11.05
N MET A 86 8.74 -0.17 10.87
CA MET A 86 9.22 -1.45 11.41
C MET A 86 10.56 -1.85 10.80
N SER A 87 10.75 -1.62 9.50
CA SER A 87 12.01 -1.87 8.81
C SER A 87 13.15 -0.93 9.23
N LEU A 88 12.84 0.28 9.71
CA LEU A 88 13.85 1.16 10.34
C LEU A 88 14.27 0.63 11.71
N ALA A 89 13.31 0.12 12.49
CA ALA A 89 13.58 -0.46 13.80
C ALA A 89 14.42 -1.74 13.67
N GLU A 90 14.19 -2.53 12.62
CA GLU A 90 14.86 -3.80 12.40
C GLU A 90 15.70 -3.80 11.11
N ARG A 91 16.94 -3.28 11.19
CA ARG A 91 17.91 -3.21 10.09
C ARG A 91 18.58 -4.55 9.75
N THR A 92 17.82 -5.63 9.70
CA THR A 92 18.28 -6.97 9.29
C THR A 92 17.50 -7.44 8.06
N ARG A 93 17.75 -8.67 7.59
CA ARG A 93 16.93 -9.31 6.55
C ARG A 93 15.43 -9.34 6.89
N TRP A 94 15.09 -9.33 8.19
CA TRP A 94 13.70 -9.35 8.67
C TRP A 94 12.97 -8.03 8.38
N GLY A 95 13.67 -6.90 8.34
CA GLY A 95 13.12 -5.63 7.86
C GLY A 95 12.69 -5.74 6.39
N SER A 96 13.56 -6.27 5.53
CA SER A 96 13.27 -6.49 4.10
C SER A 96 12.08 -7.44 3.89
N ILE A 97 11.97 -8.52 4.70
CA ILE A 97 10.83 -9.45 4.67
C ILE A 97 9.54 -8.74 5.07
N THR A 98 9.58 -7.90 6.10
CA THR A 98 8.40 -7.17 6.61
C THR A 98 7.86 -6.20 5.56
N VAL A 99 8.75 -5.48 4.86
CA VAL A 99 8.35 -4.60 3.74
C VAL A 99 7.79 -5.40 2.58
N ALA A 100 8.39 -6.55 2.25
CA ALA A 100 7.89 -7.42 1.20
C ALA A 100 6.47 -7.92 1.50
N ALA A 101 6.23 -8.40 2.72
CA ALA A 101 4.91 -8.80 3.18
C ALA A 101 3.91 -7.63 3.15
N GLY A 102 4.33 -6.44 3.62
CA GLY A 102 3.50 -5.22 3.57
C GLY A 102 3.08 -4.83 2.16
N GLY A 103 3.98 -4.93 1.17
CA GLY A 103 3.66 -4.67 -0.23
C GLY A 103 2.62 -5.64 -0.81
N VAL A 104 2.70 -6.93 -0.44
CA VAL A 104 1.68 -7.92 -0.84
C VAL A 104 0.33 -7.63 -0.17
N VAL A 105 0.35 -7.30 1.13
CA VAL A 105 -0.88 -6.93 1.87
C VAL A 105 -1.54 -5.71 1.24
N LEU A 106 -0.76 -4.67 0.90
CA LEU A 106 -1.30 -3.50 0.21
C LEU A 106 -1.97 -3.91 -1.11
N ALA A 107 -1.33 -4.74 -1.94
CA ALA A 107 -1.93 -5.18 -3.19
C ALA A 107 -3.28 -5.92 -2.99
N VAL A 108 -3.41 -6.72 -1.93
CA VAL A 108 -4.67 -7.37 -1.56
C VAL A 108 -5.72 -6.35 -1.09
N LEU A 109 -5.31 -5.35 -0.31
CA LEU A 109 -6.19 -4.26 0.13
C LEU A 109 -6.71 -3.46 -1.06
N GLU A 110 -5.89 -3.23 -2.09
CA GLU A 110 -6.31 -2.55 -3.32
C GLU A 110 -7.41 -3.33 -4.07
N VAL A 111 -7.24 -4.65 -4.21
CA VAL A 111 -8.27 -5.52 -4.80
C VAL A 111 -9.56 -5.47 -4.00
N ARG A 112 -9.46 -5.47 -2.66
CA ARG A 112 -10.65 -5.35 -1.80
C ARG A 112 -11.29 -3.97 -1.89
N LEU A 113 -10.51 -2.91 -1.99
CA LEU A 113 -11.01 -1.56 -2.13
C LEU A 113 -11.77 -1.38 -3.45
N TYR A 114 -11.28 -2.00 -4.52
CA TYR A 114 -11.95 -2.07 -5.82
C TYR A 114 -13.33 -2.76 -5.70
N ASP A 115 -13.36 -3.95 -5.09
CA ASP A 115 -14.57 -4.74 -4.85
C ASP A 115 -15.61 -3.96 -4.01
N ILE A 116 -15.19 -3.28 -2.95
CA ILE A 116 -16.06 -2.48 -2.06
C ILE A 116 -16.69 -1.28 -2.80
N TRP A 117 -15.96 -0.68 -3.74
CA TRP A 117 -16.43 0.51 -4.45
C TRP A 117 -17.50 0.21 -5.50
N GLY A 118 -17.58 -1.03 -6.00
CA GLY A 118 -18.53 -1.45 -7.02
C GLY A 118 -17.82 -2.06 -8.24
N GLY A 119 -16.88 -2.96 -7.96
CA GLY A 119 -16.05 -3.63 -8.95
C GLY A 119 -16.82 -4.51 -9.92
#